data_AF-A0A6I5RTN7-F1
#
_entry.id   AF-A0A6I5RTN7-F1
#
_cell.length_a   1.000
_cell.length_b   1.000
_cell.length_c   1.000
_cell.angle_alpha   90.00
_cell.angle_beta   90.00
_cell.angle_gamma   90.00
#
_symmetry.space_group_name_H-M   'P 1'
#
loop_
_entity.id
_entity.type
_entity.pdbx_description
1 polymer ?
#
loop_
_entity_poly.entity_id
_entity_poly.type
_entity_poly.pdbx_seq_one_letter_code
_entity_poly.pdbx_strand_id
1 'polypeptide(L)'
;MKVSESLSGVKFLLSRWATPRELPPQLTWKYAHEPELLEWRIKARNYNTTIANGLLVVMLTIVFGLALYQYHTSVFEPGFSKAMIYILFFFVISTPAVCMTQQRMNFAYRFTASGAEFCKWKIFPEWTLTFFEGVGSIYGDCIYVHG
;
A
#
# COMPACT_ATOMS: atom_id res chain seq x y z
N MET A 1 -29.05 1.38 -22.48
CA MET A 1 -27.85 0.51 -22.50
C MET A 1 -26.70 0.93 -21.56
N LYS A 2 -26.85 1.94 -20.66
CA LYS A 2 -25.76 2.39 -19.75
C LYS A 2 -25.69 1.70 -18.37
N VAL A 3 -26.75 0.99 -17.96
CA VAL A 3 -26.84 0.38 -16.62
C VAL A 3 -26.08 -0.94 -16.51
N SER A 4 -26.03 -1.73 -17.60
CA SER A 4 -25.38 -3.05 -17.62
C SER A 4 -23.86 -2.99 -17.47
N GLU A 5 -23.21 -1.95 -17.98
CA GLU A 5 -21.75 -1.76 -17.86
C GLU A 5 -21.34 -1.41 -16.43
N SER A 6 -22.13 -0.57 -15.73
CA SER A 6 -21.88 -0.23 -14.33
C SER A 6 -21.99 -1.45 -13.41
N LEU A 7 -22.97 -2.32 -13.67
CA LEU A 7 -23.17 -3.57 -12.92
C LEU A 7 -22.07 -4.60 -13.20
N SER A 8 -21.53 -4.63 -14.41
CA SER A 8 -20.39 -5.47 -14.78
C SER A 8 -19.12 -5.04 -14.02
N GLY A 9 -18.84 -3.72 -13.96
CA GLY A 9 -17.71 -3.18 -13.21
C GLY A 9 -17.81 -3.44 -11.70
N VAL A 10 -19.00 -3.28 -11.12
CA VAL A 10 -19.24 -3.58 -9.70
C VAL A 10 -19.11 -5.08 -9.42
N LYS A 11 -19.63 -5.96 -10.30
CA LYS A 11 -19.46 -7.42 -10.17
C LYS A 11 -18.01 -7.86 -10.30
N PHE A 12 -17.24 -7.24 -11.21
CA PHE A 12 -15.80 -7.50 -11.36
C PHE A 12 -14.99 -7.02 -10.15
N LEU A 13 -15.36 -5.88 -9.57
CA LEU A 13 -14.77 -5.43 -8.31
C LEU A 13 -15.11 -6.42 -7.20
N LEU A 14 -16.39 -6.76 -7.02
CA LEU A 14 -16.84 -7.71 -5.99
C LEU A 14 -16.19 -9.09 -6.13
N SER A 15 -16.03 -9.62 -7.34
CA SER A 15 -15.36 -10.91 -7.56
C SER A 15 -13.88 -10.86 -7.18
N ARG A 16 -13.20 -9.75 -7.46
CA ARG A 16 -11.81 -9.51 -7.03
C ARG A 16 -11.66 -9.30 -5.52
N TRP A 17 -12.73 -8.89 -4.83
CA TRP A 17 -12.78 -8.84 -3.36
C TRP A 17 -13.11 -10.20 -2.74
N ALA A 18 -13.91 -11.02 -3.42
CA ALA A 18 -14.39 -12.31 -2.95
C ALA A 18 -13.42 -13.46 -3.17
N THR A 19 -12.38 -13.30 -4.01
CA THR A 19 -11.34 -14.33 -4.13
C THR A 19 -10.63 -14.49 -2.78
N PRO A 20 -10.64 -15.70 -2.18
CA PRO A 20 -9.86 -15.97 -0.98
C PRO A 20 -8.41 -15.57 -1.24
N ARG A 21 -7.87 -14.66 -0.44
CA ARG A 21 -6.47 -14.25 -0.57
C ARG A 21 -5.63 -15.41 -0.10
N GLU A 22 -5.18 -16.28 -1.00
CA GLU A 22 -4.32 -17.39 -0.61
C GLU A 22 -3.02 -16.89 0.01
N LEU A 23 -2.47 -17.73 0.89
CA LEU A 23 -1.25 -17.39 1.59
C LEU A 23 -0.14 -17.57 0.54
N PRO A 24 0.79 -16.62 0.40
CA PRO A 24 1.92 -16.80 -0.51
C PRO A 24 2.59 -18.15 -0.21
N PRO A 25 3.03 -18.93 -1.21
CA PRO A 25 3.62 -20.25 -0.98
C PRO A 25 4.88 -20.21 -0.10
N GLN A 26 5.53 -19.05 -0.01
CA GLN A 26 6.67 -18.78 0.87
C GLN A 26 6.29 -18.50 2.34
N LEU A 27 5.03 -18.19 2.64
CA LEU A 27 4.51 -18.10 4.00
C LEU A 27 3.73 -19.37 4.30
N THR A 28 4.22 -20.16 5.26
CA THR A 28 3.55 -21.38 5.71
C THR A 28 3.17 -21.26 7.19
N TRP A 29 2.01 -21.81 7.54
CA TRP A 29 1.59 -21.95 8.93
C TRP A 29 2.55 -22.88 9.68
N LYS A 30 2.97 -22.52 10.89
CA LYS A 30 3.85 -23.35 11.72
C LYS A 30 3.12 -24.61 12.17
N TYR A 31 1.82 -24.49 12.47
CA TYR A 31 0.96 -25.61 12.85
C TYR A 31 0.04 -26.03 11.70
N ALA A 32 0.56 -26.05 10.48
CA ALA A 32 -0.19 -26.52 9.30
C ALA A 32 -0.76 -27.94 9.48
N HIS A 33 -0.11 -28.76 10.31
CA HIS A 33 -0.48 -30.14 10.63
C HIS A 33 -1.66 -30.27 11.60
N GLU A 34 -2.02 -29.21 12.33
CA GLU A 34 -3.17 -29.23 13.25
C GLU A 34 -4.46 -28.85 12.52
N PRO A 35 -5.61 -29.42 12.92
CA PRO A 35 -6.89 -29.00 12.36
C PRO A 35 -7.13 -27.52 12.64
N GLU A 36 -7.55 -26.78 11.62
CA GLU A 36 -7.98 -25.39 11.79
C GLU A 36 -9.32 -25.33 12.52
N LEU A 37 -9.39 -24.54 13.59
CA LEU A 37 -10.64 -24.25 14.28
C LEU A 37 -11.33 -23.05 13.63
N LEU A 38 -10.53 -22.05 13.25
CA LEU A 38 -11.02 -20.82 12.63
C LEU A 38 -9.88 -20.15 11.85
N GLU A 39 -10.11 -19.87 10.57
CA GLU A 39 -9.19 -19.09 9.73
C GLU A 39 -9.94 -17.88 9.15
N TRP A 40 -9.31 -16.70 9.19
CA TRP A 40 -9.82 -15.54 8.47
C TRP A 40 -8.72 -14.65 7.94
N ARG A 41 -9.06 -13.89 6.90
CA ARG A 41 -8.10 -13.04 6.18
C ARG A 41 -8.67 -11.65 6.01
N ILE A 42 -7.89 -10.65 6.41
CA ILE A 42 -8.28 -9.24 6.38
C ILE A 42 -7.26 -8.46 5.57
N LYS A 43 -7.74 -7.57 4.71
CA LYS A 43 -6.90 -6.54 4.08
C LYS A 43 -7.04 -5.25 4.87
N ALA A 44 -6.00 -4.85 5.60
CA ALA A 44 -5.99 -3.61 6.38
C ALA A 44 -4.69 -2.81 6.18
N ARG A 45 -4.67 -1.56 6.63
CA ARG A 45 -3.43 -0.75 6.65
C ARG A 45 -2.62 -1.12 7.90
N ASN A 46 -1.31 -1.30 7.75
CA ASN A 46 -0.41 -1.85 8.79
C ASN A 46 0.38 -0.77 9.53
N TYR A 47 -0.25 0.33 9.88
CA TYR A 47 0.38 1.37 10.68
C TYR A 47 -0.69 2.29 11.26
N ASN A 48 -0.30 3.07 12.27
CA ASN A 48 -1.10 4.14 12.82
C ASN A 48 -1.31 5.22 11.73
N THR A 49 -2.48 5.23 11.11
CA THR A 49 -2.81 6.14 10.00
C THR A 49 -2.70 7.60 10.40
N THR A 50 -2.92 7.92 11.67
CA THR A 50 -2.82 9.29 12.20
C THR A 50 -1.38 9.80 12.12
N ILE A 51 -0.42 9.01 12.59
CA ILE A 51 1.00 9.40 12.59
C ILE A 51 1.52 9.51 11.16
N ALA A 52 1.22 8.53 10.30
CA ALA A 52 1.69 8.55 8.92
C ALA A 52 1.10 9.72 8.12
N ASN A 53 -0.18 10.03 8.31
CA ASN A 53 -0.81 11.20 7.67
C ASN A 53 -0.19 12.50 8.20
N GLY A 54 0.12 12.58 9.50
CA GLY A 54 0.83 13.72 10.08
C GLY A 54 2.20 13.93 9.44
N LEU A 55 3.00 12.87 9.31
CA LEU A 55 4.30 12.92 8.63
C LEU A 55 4.17 13.30 7.15
N LEU A 56 3.14 12.82 6.46
CA LEU A 56 2.86 13.23 5.08
C LEU A 56 2.60 14.73 4.97
N VAL A 57 1.77 15.29 5.84
CA VAL A 57 1.49 16.73 5.85
C VAL A 57 2.78 17.52 6.07
N VAL A 58 3.59 17.16 7.07
CA VAL A 58 4.88 17.82 7.34
C VAL A 58 5.79 17.79 6.11
N MET A 59 5.92 16.62 5.47
CA MET A 59 6.75 16.49 4.27
C MET A 59 6.23 17.33 3.10
N LEU A 60 4.92 17.32 2.85
CA LEU A 60 4.31 18.15 1.80
C LEU A 60 4.53 19.65 2.08
N THR A 61 4.44 20.09 3.34
CA THR A 61 4.73 21.48 3.72
C THR A 61 6.19 21.85 3.46
N ILE A 62 7.13 20.97 3.78
CA ILE A 62 8.57 21.20 3.52
C ILE A 62 8.84 21.29 2.02
N VAL A 63 8.33 20.34 1.23
CA VAL A 63 8.52 20.31 -0.23
C VAL A 63 7.87 21.54 -0.87
N PHE A 64 6.70 21.95 -0.40
CA PHE A 64 6.02 23.15 -0.86
C PHE A 64 6.84 24.41 -0.55
N GLY A 65 7.36 24.54 0.68
CA GLY A 65 8.24 25.65 1.07
C GLY A 65 9.51 25.71 0.21
N LEU A 66 10.12 24.56 -0.07
CA LEU A 66 11.30 24.47 -0.94
C LEU A 66 10.97 24.88 -2.38
N ALA A 67 9.82 24.44 -2.92
CA ALA A 67 9.38 24.81 -4.25
C ALA A 67 9.12 26.32 -4.36
N LEU A 68 8.52 26.94 -3.34
CA LEU A 68 8.33 28.39 -3.28
C LEU A 68 9.66 29.15 -3.19
N TYR A 69 10.57 28.70 -2.32
CA TYR A 69 11.89 29.30 -2.21
C TYR A 69 12.63 29.28 -3.55
N GLN A 70 12.66 28.11 -4.20
CA GLN A 70 13.30 27.97 -5.51
C GLN A 70 12.60 28.81 -6.59
N TYR A 71 11.28 28.89 -6.58
CA TYR A 71 10.53 29.77 -7.49
C TYR A 71 10.97 31.23 -7.36
N HIS A 72 11.19 31.72 -6.14
CA HIS A 72 11.63 33.09 -5.91
C HIS A 72 13.11 33.33 -6.24
N THR A 73 14.00 32.38 -5.96
CA THR A 73 15.45 32.55 -6.16
C THR A 73 15.95 32.13 -7.55
N SER A 74 15.13 31.46 -8.35
CA SER A 74 15.58 30.96 -9.65
C SER A 74 15.82 32.09 -10.66
N VAL A 75 16.83 31.90 -11.49
CA VAL A 75 17.15 32.75 -12.65
C VAL A 75 16.17 32.62 -13.83
N PHE A 76 15.18 31.72 -13.75
CA PHE A 76 14.17 31.59 -14.79
C PHE A 76 13.31 32.86 -14.87
N GLU A 77 13.05 33.28 -16.11
CA GLU A 77 12.16 34.40 -16.44
C GLU A 77 10.78 34.23 -15.76
N PRO A 78 10.24 35.29 -15.14
CA PRO A 78 8.94 35.23 -14.52
C PRO A 78 7.85 35.00 -15.58
N GLY A 79 7.01 34.00 -15.35
CA GLY A 79 5.93 33.67 -16.29
C GLY A 79 5.21 32.37 -15.96
N PHE A 80 4.20 32.06 -16.78
CA PHE A 80 3.40 30.85 -16.64
C PHE A 80 4.24 29.56 -16.75
N SER A 81 5.24 29.54 -17.64
CA SER A 81 6.15 28.41 -17.83
C SER A 81 6.93 28.09 -16.55
N LYS A 82 7.49 29.11 -15.90
CA LYS A 82 8.19 28.98 -14.62
C LYS A 82 7.27 28.40 -13.55
N ALA A 83 6.06 28.94 -13.40
CA ALA A 83 5.09 28.42 -12.43
C ALA A 83 4.74 26.95 -12.69
N MET A 84 4.52 26.55 -13.95
CA MET A 84 4.24 25.17 -14.32
C MET A 84 5.39 24.21 -13.98
N ILE A 85 6.64 24.62 -14.24
CA ILE A 85 7.81 23.79 -13.92
C ILE A 85 7.88 23.49 -12.42
N TYR A 86 7.71 24.49 -11.55
CA TYR A 86 7.79 24.29 -10.11
C TYR A 86 6.57 23.56 -9.52
N ILE A 87 5.39 23.74 -10.11
CA ILE A 87 4.20 22.95 -9.78
C ILE A 87 4.43 21.47 -10.14
N LEU A 88 4.93 21.19 -11.34
CA LEU A 88 5.27 19.83 -11.75
C LEU A 88 6.34 19.22 -10.84
N PHE A 89 7.39 19.97 -10.51
CA PHE A 89 8.43 19.55 -9.57
C PHE A 89 7.83 19.15 -8.21
N PHE A 90 6.94 19.98 -7.64
CA PHE A 90 6.25 19.66 -6.39
C PHE A 90 5.48 18.34 -6.47
N PHE A 91 4.69 18.12 -7.53
CA PHE A 91 3.90 16.90 -7.68
C PHE A 91 4.78 15.66 -7.88
N VAL A 92 5.83 15.75 -8.69
CA VAL A 92 6.76 14.65 -8.94
C VAL A 92 7.45 14.22 -7.64
N ILE A 93 7.96 15.17 -6.86
CA ILE A 93 8.63 14.88 -5.58
C ILE A 93 7.65 14.38 -4.51
N SER A 94 6.40 14.86 -4.52
CA SER A 94 5.39 14.45 -3.54
C SER A 94 4.77 13.08 -3.81
N THR A 95 4.82 12.60 -5.06
CA THR A 95 4.18 11.33 -5.47
C THR A 95 4.65 10.13 -4.65
N PRO A 96 5.97 9.88 -4.46
CA PRO A 96 6.45 8.77 -3.64
C PRO A 96 5.93 8.81 -2.20
N ALA A 97 5.90 10.00 -1.57
CA ALA A 97 5.43 10.15 -0.20
C ALA A 97 3.96 9.75 -0.06
N VAL A 98 3.11 10.20 -0.99
CA VAL A 98 1.69 9.81 -1.03
C VAL A 98 1.54 8.31 -1.26
N CYS A 99 2.29 7.73 -2.21
CA CYS A 99 2.25 6.29 -2.48
C CYS A 99 2.63 5.43 -1.26
N MET A 100 3.64 5.85 -0.48
CA MET A 100 4.05 5.15 0.74
C MET A 100 2.94 5.16 1.80
N THR A 101 2.20 6.27 1.93
CA THR A 101 1.06 6.36 2.85
C THR A 101 -0.21 5.63 2.39
N GLN A 102 -0.26 5.08 1.19
CA GLN A 102 -1.43 4.34 0.72
C GLN A 102 -1.22 2.82 0.67
N GLN A 103 -0.14 2.34 1.27
CA GLN A 103 0.19 0.92 1.30
C GLN A 103 -0.82 0.13 2.16
N ARG A 104 -1.40 -0.91 1.57
CA ARG A 104 -2.27 -1.88 2.25
C ARG A 104 -1.52 -3.19 2.45
N MET A 105 -1.76 -3.84 3.58
CA MET A 105 -1.23 -5.16 3.91
C MET A 105 -2.37 -6.17 3.97
N ASN A 106 -2.00 -7.44 3.84
CA ASN A 106 -2.90 -8.54 4.13
C ASN A 106 -2.48 -9.16 5.45
N PHE A 107 -3.48 -9.61 6.17
CA PHE A 107 -3.38 -10.28 7.44
C PHE A 107 -4.15 -11.59 7.32
N ALA A 108 -3.56 -12.68 7.76
CA ALA A 108 -4.24 -13.95 7.94
C ALA A 108 -4.09 -14.35 9.40
N TYR A 109 -5.18 -14.82 9.97
CA TYR A 109 -5.24 -15.35 11.33
C TYR A 109 -5.71 -16.79 11.24
N ARG A 110 -5.07 -17.68 11.99
CA ARG A 110 -5.45 -19.08 12.11
C ARG A 110 -5.43 -19.48 13.58
N PHE A 111 -6.51 -20.10 14.03
CA PHE A 111 -6.62 -20.67 15.36
C PHE A 111 -6.52 -22.19 15.27
N THR A 112 -5.63 -22.76 16.07
CA THR A 112 -5.48 -24.20 16.25
C THR A 112 -5.64 -24.56 17.73
N ALA A 113 -5.59 -25.86 18.06
CA ALA A 113 -5.66 -26.31 19.45
C ALA A 113 -4.45 -25.80 20.27
N SER A 114 -3.29 -25.64 19.63
CA SER A 114 -2.08 -25.15 20.29
C SER A 114 -2.09 -23.64 20.55
N GLY A 115 -2.74 -22.83 19.70
CA GLY A 115 -2.80 -21.38 19.89
C GLY A 115 -3.24 -20.59 18.66
N ALA A 116 -2.92 -19.29 18.66
CA ALA A 116 -3.24 -18.37 17.57
C ALA A 116 -1.99 -18.04 16.74
N GLU A 117 -2.09 -18.24 15.42
CA GLU A 117 -1.09 -17.86 14.43
C GLU A 117 -1.54 -16.65 13.64
N PHE A 118 -0.59 -15.75 13.36
CA PHE A 118 -0.83 -14.53 12.61
C PHE A 118 0.23 -14.32 11.55
N CYS A 119 -0.19 -14.26 10.28
CA CYS A 119 0.68 -13.97 9.15
C CYS A 119 0.34 -12.59 8.57
N LYS A 120 1.37 -11.79 8.29
CA LYS A 120 1.23 -10.49 7.62
C LYS A 120 2.11 -10.44 6.38
N TRP A 121 1.58 -9.94 5.27
CA TRP A 121 2.37 -9.78 4.04
C TRP A 121 1.91 -8.60 3.20
N LYS A 122 2.87 -8.02 2.48
CA LYS A 122 2.64 -6.92 1.53
C LYS A 122 2.47 -7.48 0.12
N ILE A 123 1.44 -7.02 -0.58
CA ILE A 123 1.32 -7.25 -2.03
C ILE A 123 1.65 -5.95 -2.73
N PHE A 124 2.73 -5.97 -3.52
CA PHE A 124 3.06 -4.87 -4.41
C PHE A 124 2.31 -5.03 -5.74
N PRO A 125 1.86 -3.93 -6.38
CA PRO A 125 1.37 -3.97 -7.74
C PRO A 125 2.41 -4.56 -8.70
N GLU A 126 1.97 -5.30 -9.72
CA GLU A 126 2.86 -5.89 -10.73
C GLU A 126 3.77 -4.85 -11.39
N TRP A 127 3.24 -3.66 -11.73
CA TRP A 127 4.03 -2.57 -12.30
C TRP A 127 5.14 -2.07 -11.36
N THR A 128 4.94 -2.15 -10.04
CA THR A 128 5.96 -1.79 -9.05
C THR A 128 7.05 -2.85 -9.01
N LEU A 129 6.70 -4.12 -9.21
CA LEU A 129 7.68 -5.22 -9.33
C LEU A 129 8.49 -5.10 -10.63
N THR A 130 7.85 -4.71 -11.75
CA THR A 130 8.52 -4.38 -13.01
C THR A 130 9.49 -3.20 -12.85
N PHE A 131 9.11 -2.17 -12.10
CA PHE A 131 9.98 -1.01 -11.84
C PHE A 131 11.20 -1.35 -10.96
N PHE A 132 11.10 -2.37 -10.11
CA PHE A 132 12.19 -2.89 -9.27
C PHE A 132 12.75 -4.21 -9.82
N GLU A 133 12.69 -4.42 -11.14
CA GLU A 133 13.16 -5.62 -11.84
C GLU A 133 14.57 -6.03 -11.37
N GLY A 134 14.58 -7.05 -10.50
CA GLY A 134 15.77 -7.53 -9.81
C GLY A 134 15.44 -8.32 -8.55
N VAL A 135 14.34 -8.00 -7.86
CA VAL A 135 13.96 -8.75 -6.64
C VAL A 135 12.45 -8.99 -6.59
N GLY A 136 12.02 -10.17 -7.03
CA GLY A 136 10.68 -10.67 -6.73
C GLY A 136 10.59 -10.96 -5.23
N SER A 137 10.09 -10.04 -4.42
CA SER A 137 9.92 -10.31 -2.99
C SER A 137 8.58 -9.79 -2.45
N ILE A 138 7.69 -10.74 -2.17
CA ILE A 138 6.65 -10.54 -1.16
C ILE A 138 7.38 -10.52 0.20
N TYR A 139 7.36 -9.37 0.88
CA TYR A 139 7.89 -9.24 2.24
C TYR A 139 6.79 -9.52 3.24
N GLY A 140 6.98 -10.54 4.08
CA GLY A 140 6.02 -10.96 5.09
C GLY A 140 6.55 -12.11 5.95
N ASP A 141 6.04 -12.19 7.18
CA ASP A 141 6.41 -13.20 8.18
C ASP A 141 5.15 -13.72 8.89
N CYS A 142 5.23 -14.95 9.40
CA CYS A 142 4.23 -15.55 10.28
C CYS A 142 4.76 -15.58 11.72
N ILE A 143 3.95 -15.11 12.68
CA ILE A 143 4.29 -15.02 14.09
C ILE A 143 3.27 -15.82 14.90
N TYR A 144 3.77 -16.52 15.92
CA TYR A 144 2.96 -17.26 16.89
C TYR A 144 2.71 -16.41 18.13
N VAL A 145 1.46 -16.35 18.59
CA VAL A 145 1.09 -15.61 19.80
C VAL A 145 0.55 -16.60 20.83
N HIS A 146 1.21 -16.67 21.99
CA HIS A 146 0.67 -17.38 23.15
C HIS A 146 -0.52 -16.58 23.69
N GLY A 147 -1.70 -17.19 23.65
CA GLY A 147 -2.92 -16.71 24.33
C GLY A 147 -2.99 -17.22 25.76
#